data_AF-A0A699KTK0-F1
#
_entry.id   AF-A0A699KTK0-F1
#
_cell.length_a   1.000
_cell.length_b   1.000
_cell.length_c   1.000
_cell.angle_alpha   90.00
_cell.angle_beta   90.00
_cell.angle_gamma   90.00
#
_symmetry.space_group_name_H-M   'P 1'
#
loop_
_entity.id
_entity.type
_entity.pdbx_description
1 polymer ?
#
loop_
_entity_poly.entity_id
_entity_poly.type
_entity_poly.pdbx_seq_one_letter_code
_entity_poly.pdbx_strand_id
1 'polypeptide(L)'
;VASLVPKSVLDNEMGDADMAMQARLLSQAFCKLSHSLSTSQTILIFINQVRSKLATFGFGASSEVTCGGYGLQIYASIRLNIRRI
;
A
#
# COMPACT_ATOMS: atom_id res chain seq x y z
N VAL A 1 2.78 -0.59 -5.90
CA VAL A 1 2.75 -0.97 -4.46
C VAL A 1 2.15 -2.34 -4.25
N ALA A 2 1.01 -2.69 -4.88
CA ALA A 2 0.43 -4.04 -4.77
C ALA A 2 1.43 -5.20 -5.02
N SER A 3 2.41 -5.02 -5.90
CA SER A 3 3.43 -6.04 -6.22
C SER A 3 4.64 -6.08 -5.26
N LEU A 4 4.70 -5.20 -4.25
CA LEU A 4 5.78 -5.22 -3.26
C LEU A 4 5.46 -6.30 -2.22
N VAL A 5 5.85 -7.54 -2.54
CA VAL A 5 5.65 -8.71 -1.69
C VAL A 5 6.85 -8.82 -0.73
N PRO A 6 6.63 -8.91 0.60
CA PRO A 6 7.72 -9.09 1.54
C PRO A 6 8.39 -10.44 1.32
N LYS A 7 9.71 -10.50 1.54
CA LYS A 7 10.50 -11.73 1.34
C LYS A 7 9.93 -12.93 2.07
N SER A 8 9.45 -12.75 3.30
CA SER A 8 8.81 -13.81 4.08
C SER A 8 7.60 -14.43 3.40
N VAL A 9 6.77 -13.64 2.69
CA VAL A 9 5.61 -14.14 1.94
C VAL A 9 6.05 -14.88 0.67
N LEU A 10 7.22 -14.57 0.12
CA LEU A 10 7.77 -15.29 -1.04
C LEU A 10 8.38 -16.65 -0.64
N ASP A 11 8.92 -16.74 0.57
CA ASP A 11 9.59 -17.95 1.07
C ASP A 11 8.59 -18.96 1.70
N ASN A 12 7.38 -18.51 2.07
CA ASN A 12 6.31 -19.34 2.66
C ASN A 12 5.43 -20.02 1.60
N GLU A 13 4.69 -21.05 2.01
CA GLU A 13 3.72 -21.72 1.14
C GLU A 13 2.48 -20.84 0.87
N MET A 14 1.92 -20.94 -0.34
CA MET A 14 0.70 -20.24 -0.70
C MET A 14 -0.47 -20.73 0.15
N GLY A 15 -0.93 -19.89 1.09
CA GLY A 15 -2.03 -20.21 2.00
C GLY A 15 -1.73 -19.87 3.45
N ASP A 16 -0.45 -19.65 3.79
CA ASP A 16 -0.08 -19.21 5.13
C ASP A 16 -0.59 -17.80 5.45
N ALA A 17 -1.09 -17.66 6.67
CA ALA A 17 -1.78 -16.45 7.13
C ALA A 17 -0.81 -15.33 7.53
N ASP A 18 -0.18 -14.70 6.54
CA ASP A 18 0.69 -13.53 6.74
C ASP A 18 -0.11 -12.21 6.76
N MET A 19 -1.04 -12.11 7.71
CA MET A 19 -1.84 -10.90 7.88
C MET A 19 -0.96 -9.72 8.35
N ALA A 20 -1.11 -8.57 7.69
CA ALA A 20 -0.48 -7.28 8.02
C ALA A 20 1.04 -7.16 7.84
N MET A 21 1.74 -8.21 7.40
CA MET A 21 3.20 -8.17 7.13
C MET A 21 3.59 -7.09 6.12
N GLN A 22 2.87 -7.05 4.99
CA GLN A 22 3.12 -6.06 3.93
C GLN A 22 2.94 -4.62 4.44
N ALA A 23 1.91 -4.36 5.25
CA ALA A 23 1.64 -3.03 5.79
C ALA A 23 2.72 -2.57 6.80
N ARG A 24 3.22 -3.48 7.65
CA ARG A 24 4.29 -3.19 8.61
C ARG A 24 5.60 -2.86 7.90
N LEU A 25 5.99 -3.68 6.92
CA LEU A 25 7.21 -3.47 6.15
C LEU A 25 7.16 -2.13 5.39
N LEU A 26 6.04 -1.81 4.76
CA LEU A 26 5.88 -0.54 4.04
C LEU A 26 5.96 0.68 4.96
N SER A 27 5.32 0.65 6.13
CA SER A 27 5.42 1.75 7.11
C SER A 27 6.87 1.99 7.55
N GLN A 28 7.63 0.93 7.82
CA GLN A 28 9.05 1.05 8.16
C GLN A 28 9.89 1.60 6.99
N ALA A 29 9.62 1.12 5.78
CA ALA A 29 10.31 1.59 4.58
C ALA A 29 10.05 3.08 4.31
N PHE A 30 8.81 3.55 4.43
CA PHE A 30 8.46 4.95 4.19
C PHE A 30 9.07 5.90 5.22
N CYS A 31 9.19 5.48 6.49
CA CYS A 31 9.89 6.29 7.49
C CYS A 31 11.37 6.54 7.09
N LYS A 32 12.07 5.50 6.61
CA LYS A 32 13.46 5.62 6.14
C LYS A 32 13.56 6.42 4.84
N LEU A 33 12.65 6.17 3.89
CA LEU A 33 12.63 6.87 2.61
C LEU A 33 12.31 8.36 2.78
N SER A 34 11.38 8.73 3.66
CA SER A 34 11.03 10.14 3.90
C SER A 34 12.24 10.98 4.30
N HIS A 35 13.14 10.42 5.12
CA HIS A 35 14.36 11.10 5.51
C HIS A 35 15.32 11.25 4.32
N SER A 36 15.56 10.16 3.59
CA SER A 36 16.47 10.15 2.43
C SER A 36 15.98 11.02 1.26
N LEU A 37 14.65 11.11 1.05
CA LEU A 37 14.03 11.92 -0.01
C LEU A 37 14.21 13.41 0.26
N SER A 38 14.10 13.82 1.53
CA SER A 38 14.31 15.21 1.93
C SER A 38 15.74 15.68 1.62
N THR A 39 16.75 14.85 1.90
CA THR A 39 18.16 15.18 1.64
C THR A 39 18.53 15.15 0.16
N SER A 40 17.95 14.22 -0.62
CA SER A 40 18.31 14.02 -2.03
C SER A 40 17.53 14.89 -3.02
N GLN A 41 16.50 15.61 -2.58
CA GLN A 41 15.58 16.39 -3.42
C GLN A 41 15.00 15.58 -4.60
N THR A 42 14.76 14.29 -4.39
CA THR A 42 14.20 13.39 -5.41
C THR A 42 12.70 13.21 -5.21
N ILE A 43 11.97 13.09 -6.32
CA ILE A 43 10.52 12.79 -6.31
C ILE A 43 10.35 11.29 -6.45
N LEU A 44 9.53 10.71 -5.57
CA LEU A 44 9.24 9.28 -5.60
C LEU A 44 7.75 9.05 -5.82
N ILE A 45 7.44 8.34 -6.91
CA ILE A 45 6.06 8.11 -7.37
C ILE A 45 5.69 6.66 -7.13
N PHE A 46 4.61 6.46 -6.37
CA PHE A 46 4.04 5.13 -6.13
C PHE A 46 2.79 4.92 -6.99
N ILE A 47 2.83 3.88 -7.83
CA ILE A 47 1.66 3.41 -8.56
C ILE A 47 0.99 2.33 -7.73
N ASN A 48 -0.31 2.48 -7.45
CA ASN A 48 -1.08 1.48 -6.73
C ASN A 48 -2.32 1.03 -7.53
N GLN A 49 -2.76 -0.18 -7.24
CA GLN A 49 -3.99 -0.72 -7.80
C GLN A 49 -5.13 -0.46 -6.82
N VAL A 50 -6.28 -0.07 -7.36
CA VAL A 50 -7.53 0.03 -6.61
C VAL A 50 -8.17 -1.36 -6.59
N ARG A 51 -8.59 -1.82 -5.42
CA ARG A 51 -9.37 -3.05 -5.24
C ARG A 51 -10.71 -2.71 -4.62
N SER A 52 -11.75 -3.43 -5.00
CA SER A 52 -13.06 -3.33 -4.35
C SER A 52 -13.10 -4.29 -3.17
N LYS A 53 -13.34 -3.79 -1.96
CA LYS A 53 -13.65 -4.66 -0.82
C LYS A 53 -15.14 -4.95 -0.84
N LEU A 54 -15.50 -6.24 -0.89
CA LEU A 54 -16.90 -6.64 -0.71
C LEU A 54 -17.29 -6.38 0.75
N ALA A 55 -18.25 -5.48 0.97
CA ALA A 55 -18.77 -5.21 2.31
C ALA A 55 -19.59 -6.41 2.79
N THR A 56 -19.24 -6.97 3.96
CA THR A 56 -19.83 -8.23 4.43
C THR A 56 -21.21 -8.06 5.06
N PHE A 57 -21.66 -6.87 5.44
CA PHE A 57 -23.01 -6.67 5.98
C PHE A 57 -23.57 -5.31 5.54
N GLY A 58 -24.87 -5.29 5.25
CA GLY A 58 -25.55 -4.37 4.33
C GLY A 58 -25.39 -2.87 4.56
N PHE A 59 -25.64 -2.12 3.46
CA PHE A 59 -25.78 -0.65 3.40
C PHE A 59 -24.51 0.22 3.41
N GLY A 60 -23.48 -0.15 2.67
CA GLY A 60 -22.37 0.77 2.40
C GLY A 60 -21.78 0.55 1.02
N ALA A 61 -21.65 1.62 0.24
CA ALA A 61 -21.05 1.64 -1.09
C ALA A 61 -19.76 0.79 -1.14
N SER A 62 -19.48 0.17 -2.29
CA SER A 62 -18.23 -0.56 -2.53
C SER A 62 -17.05 0.32 -2.14
N SER A 63 -16.39 -0.03 -1.03
CA SER A 63 -15.25 0.73 -0.55
C SER A 63 -14.05 0.38 -1.42
N GLU A 64 -13.58 1.36 -2.17
CA GLU A 64 -12.32 1.26 -2.88
C GLU A 64 -11.18 1.28 -1.86
N VAL A 65 -10.47 0.17 -1.80
CA VAL A 65 -9.31 0.00 -0.92
C VAL A 65 -8.05 -0.07 -1.75
N THR A 66 -6.97 0.49 -1.20
CA THR A 66 -5.64 0.45 -1.83
C THR A 66 -4.77 -0.58 -1.10
N CYS A 67 -3.92 -1.29 -1.84
CA CYS A 67 -3.02 -2.29 -1.25
C CYS A 67 -1.89 -1.62 -0.46
N GLY A 68 -1.40 -2.30 0.60
CA GLY A 68 -0.23 -1.84 1.37
C GLY A 68 -0.53 -1.08 2.67
N GLY A 69 -1.80 -1.05 3.10
CA GLY A 69 -2.20 -0.43 4.37
C GLY A 69 -2.16 1.10 4.36
N TYR A 70 -2.20 1.72 5.53
CA TYR A 70 -2.30 3.19 5.69
C TYR A 70 -0.98 3.94 5.55
N GLY A 71 0.17 3.24 5.50
CA GLY A 71 1.48 3.90 5.43
C GLY A 71 1.61 4.87 4.25
N LEU A 72 1.19 4.46 3.06
CA LEU A 72 1.24 5.32 1.86
C LEU A 72 0.33 6.54 1.99
N GLN A 73 -0.82 6.40 2.66
CA GLN A 73 -1.76 7.50 2.86
C GLN A 73 -1.20 8.58 3.78
N ILE A 74 -0.35 8.22 4.75
CA ILE A 74 0.23 9.15 5.73
C ILE A 74 1.46 9.86 5.15
N TYR A 75 2.31 9.14 4.42
CA TYR A 75 3.58 9.69 3.90
C TYR A 75 3.47 10.34 2.52
N ALA A 76 2.40 10.09 1.75
CA ALA A 76 2.24 10.71 0.44
C ALA A 76 1.78 12.17 0.56
N SER A 77 2.57 13.10 0.02
CA SER A 77 2.19 14.51 -0.08
C SER A 77 1.05 14.75 -1.09
N ILE A 78 0.99 13.95 -2.16
CA ILE A 78 -0.03 14.04 -3.20
C ILE A 78 -0.59 12.64 -3.48
N ARG A 79 -1.92 12.54 -3.58
CA ARG A 79 -2.62 11.31 -3.95
C ARG A 79 -3.46 11.56 -5.21
N LEU A 80 -3.19 10.79 -6.26
CA LEU A 80 -3.90 10.88 -7.53
C LEU A 80 -4.77 9.64 -7.72
N ASN A 81 -6.05 9.85 -8.05
CA ASN A 81 -6.96 8.80 -8.50
C ASN A 81 -7.21 8.99 -10.00
N ILE A 82 -6.74 8.04 -10.80
CA ILE A 82 -6.84 8.07 -12.27
C ILE A 82 -7.94 7.11 -12.69
N ARG A 83 -8.97 7.62 -13.38
CA ARG A 83 -10.02 6.82 -14.01
C ARG A 83 -10.06 7.12 -15.49
N ARG A 84 -10.26 6.08 -16.30
CA ARG A 84 -10.56 6.23 -17.72
C ARG A 84 -12.04 6.60 -17.85
N ILE A 85 -12.31 7.73 -18.52
CA ILE A 85 -13.64 8.16 -18.96
C ILE A 85 -13.89 7.59 -20.35
#